data_AF-A0A7Z0SFJ2-F1
#
_entry.id   AF-A0A7Z0SFJ2-F1
#
_cell.length_a   1.000
_cell.length_b   1.000
_cell.length_c   1.000
_cell.angle_alpha   90.00
_cell.angle_beta   90.00
_cell.angle_gamma   90.00
#
_symmetry.space_group_name_H-M   'P 1'
#
loop_
_entity.id
_entity.type
_entity.pdbx_description
1 polymer ?
#
loop_
_entity_poly.entity_id
_entity_poly.type
_entity_poly.pdbx_seq_one_letter_code
_entity_poly.pdbx_strand_id
1 'polypeptide(L)'
;MKPYTHRLDRVPASGPGLLRAITGLLIWSISFLTLYVAHAQGCQLMSPGMSGLLKTGLIILWVLPLIVLGAMLMASWRRMRRTRPPPGTGEPSTSVFMAVLTLLLDLSSWFAVLATGVPILFVPVCAGPA
;
A
#
# COMPACT_ATOMS: atom_id res chain seq x y z
N MET A 1 23.28 -37.86 -32.10
CA MET A 1 22.34 -37.58 -30.99
C MET A 1 22.45 -36.09 -30.67
N LYS A 2 21.37 -35.32 -30.88
CA LYS A 2 21.35 -33.85 -30.70
C LYS A 2 20.62 -33.57 -29.38
N PRO A 3 21.27 -32.95 -28.38
CA PRO A 3 20.62 -32.68 -27.10
C PRO A 3 19.55 -31.59 -27.31
N TYR A 4 18.30 -31.95 -27.01
CA TYR A 4 17.20 -31.01 -26.89
C TYR A 4 17.41 -30.20 -25.61
N THR A 5 17.93 -28.99 -25.75
CA THR A 5 17.92 -28.03 -24.65
C THR A 5 16.49 -27.59 -24.41
N HIS A 6 15.93 -28.06 -23.28
CA HIS A 6 14.69 -27.58 -22.72
C HIS A 6 14.76 -26.06 -22.62
N ARG A 7 14.01 -25.38 -23.49
CA ARG A 7 13.79 -23.93 -23.44
C ARG A 7 12.96 -23.70 -22.18
N LEU A 8 13.64 -23.46 -21.06
CA LEU A 8 13.00 -23.03 -19.82
C LEU A 8 12.04 -21.89 -20.18
N ASP A 9 10.75 -22.16 -19.98
CA ASP A 9 9.68 -21.21 -20.12
C ASP A 9 10.08 -19.94 -19.38
N ARG A 10 10.30 -18.87 -20.14
CA ARG A 10 10.35 -17.53 -19.57
C ARG A 10 8.99 -17.33 -18.92
N VAL A 11 8.93 -17.53 -17.61
CA VAL A 11 7.93 -16.85 -16.78
C VAL A 11 8.01 -15.39 -17.24
N PRO A 12 6.96 -14.82 -17.86
CA PRO A 12 7.01 -13.45 -18.30
C PRO A 12 7.34 -12.64 -17.06
N ALA A 13 8.55 -12.08 -17.04
CA ALA A 13 9.00 -11.20 -15.98
C ALA A 13 8.01 -10.03 -15.98
N SER A 14 6.99 -10.14 -15.12
CA SER A 14 6.02 -9.10 -14.89
C SER A 14 6.84 -7.86 -14.60
N GLY A 15 6.82 -6.90 -15.53
CA GLY A 15 7.80 -5.84 -15.57
C GLY A 15 7.88 -5.14 -14.21
N PRO A 16 9.05 -4.60 -13.82
CA PRO A 16 9.24 -3.95 -12.53
C PRO A 16 8.21 -2.84 -12.23
N GLY A 17 7.54 -2.29 -13.25
CA GLY A 17 6.40 -1.37 -13.10
C GLY A 17 5.10 -2.01 -12.58
N LEU A 18 4.75 -3.22 -13.06
CA LEU A 18 3.51 -3.91 -12.64
C LEU A 18 3.61 -4.37 -11.17
N LEU A 19 4.77 -4.93 -10.79
CA LEU A 19 5.06 -5.31 -9.41
C LEU A 19 4.95 -4.11 -8.48
N ARG A 20 5.43 -2.94 -8.91
CA ARG A 20 5.33 -1.68 -8.15
C ARG A 20 3.90 -1.16 -8.04
N ALA A 21 3.12 -1.26 -9.11
CA ALA A 21 1.70 -0.91 -9.12
C ALA A 21 0.88 -1.77 -8.13
N ILE A 22 1.20 -3.06 -8.02
CA ILE A 22 0.52 -4.00 -7.12
C ILE A 22 0.97 -3.82 -5.66
N THR A 23 2.21 -3.38 -5.40
CA THR A 23 2.71 -3.22 -4.03
C THR A 23 1.89 -2.25 -3.18
N GLY A 24 1.40 -1.13 -3.74
CA GLY A 24 0.55 -0.19 -2.99
C GLY A 24 -0.75 -0.85 -2.52
N LEU A 25 -1.37 -1.66 -3.39
CA LEU A 25 -2.58 -2.41 -3.13
C LEU A 25 -2.36 -3.52 -2.09
N LEU A 26 -1.24 -4.25 -2.18
CA LEU A 26 -0.87 -5.27 -1.19
C LEU A 26 -0.60 -4.65 0.19
N ILE A 27 0.13 -3.54 0.25
CA ILE A 27 0.41 -2.83 1.51
C ILE A 27 -0.91 -2.36 2.13
N TRP A 28 -1.83 -1.81 1.33
CA TRP A 28 -3.16 -1.42 1.81
C TRP A 28 -3.91 -2.62 2.39
N SER A 29 -4.04 -3.71 1.64
CA SER A 29 -4.76 -4.92 2.09
C SER A 29 -4.17 -5.51 3.37
N ILE A 30 -2.84 -5.62 3.46
CA ILE A 30 -2.16 -6.15 4.65
C ILE A 30 -2.39 -5.21 5.84
N SER A 31 -2.27 -3.90 5.64
CA SER A 31 -2.47 -2.89 6.69
C SER A 31 -3.91 -2.90 7.21
N PHE A 32 -4.89 -3.04 6.31
CA PHE A 32 -6.29 -3.16 6.67
C PHE A 32 -6.53 -4.44 7.48
N LEU A 33 -6.00 -5.58 7.03
CA LEU A 33 -6.15 -6.86 7.73
C LEU A 33 -5.53 -6.80 9.13
N THR A 34 -4.33 -6.26 9.27
CA THR A 34 -3.63 -6.18 10.56
C THR A 34 -4.35 -5.23 11.52
N LEU A 35 -4.82 -4.07 11.05
CA LEU A 35 -5.64 -3.15 11.85
C LEU A 35 -6.92 -3.83 12.32
N TYR A 36 -7.62 -4.52 11.41
CA TYR A 36 -8.89 -5.18 11.73
C TYR A 36 -8.71 -6.32 12.74
N VAL A 37 -7.71 -7.18 12.53
CA VAL A 37 -7.40 -8.30 13.43
C VAL A 37 -6.94 -7.77 14.79
N ALA A 38 -6.05 -6.78 14.82
CA ALA A 38 -5.59 -6.17 16.07
C ALA A 38 -6.73 -5.51 16.85
N HIS A 39 -7.67 -4.88 16.15
CA HIS A 39 -8.88 -4.31 16.76
C HIS A 39 -9.77 -5.40 17.36
N ALA A 40 -10.09 -6.44 16.60
CA ALA A 40 -10.94 -7.55 17.04
C ALA A 40 -10.33 -8.30 18.23
N GLN A 41 -9.03 -8.61 18.17
CA GLN A 41 -8.30 -9.24 19.27
C GLN A 41 -8.19 -8.31 20.48
N GLY A 42 -7.90 -7.03 20.26
CA GLY A 42 -7.84 -6.03 21.32
C GLY A 42 -9.11 -5.99 22.17
N CYS A 43 -10.28 -6.04 21.53
CA CYS A 43 -11.54 -6.08 22.27
C CYS A 43 -11.84 -7.40 22.98
N GLN A 44 -11.27 -8.53 22.56
CA GLN A 44 -11.43 -9.80 23.27
C GLN A 44 -10.43 -9.99 24.42
N LEU A 45 -9.22 -9.45 24.27
CA LEU A 45 -8.10 -9.71 25.18
C LEU A 45 -7.86 -8.60 26.20
N MET A 46 -8.23 -7.33 25.92
CA MET A 46 -7.96 -6.23 26.85
C MET A 46 -9.10 -5.99 27.84
N SER A 47 -8.70 -5.79 29.09
CA SER A 47 -9.59 -5.35 30.17
C SER A 47 -10.16 -3.95 29.87
N PRO A 48 -11.42 -3.64 30.24
CA PRO A 48 -12.08 -2.35 29.96
C PRO A 48 -11.27 -1.10 30.34
N GLY A 49 -10.40 -1.21 31.35
CA GLY A 49 -9.51 -0.14 31.80
C GLY A 49 -8.31 0.17 30.88
N MET A 50 -8.02 -0.66 29.88
CA MET A 50 -6.88 -0.49 28.95
C MET A 50 -7.29 -0.01 27.55
N SER A 51 -8.56 0.36 27.36
CA SER A 51 -9.12 0.83 26.09
C SER A 51 -8.37 2.04 25.47
N GLY A 52 -7.80 2.93 26.30
CA GLY A 52 -6.96 4.04 25.84
C GLY A 52 -5.62 3.59 25.23
N LEU A 53 -4.99 2.58 25.83
CA LEU A 53 -3.76 1.95 25.31
C LEU A 53 -4.02 1.24 23.99
N LEU A 54 -5.16 0.53 23.89
CA LEU A 54 -5.60 -0.10 22.65
C LEU A 54 -5.78 0.94 21.53
N LYS A 55 -6.54 2.02 21.80
CA LYS A 55 -6.77 3.10 20.83
C LYS A 55 -5.46 3.71 20.35
N THR A 56 -4.53 3.97 21.27
CA THR A 56 -3.22 4.54 20.94
C THR A 56 -2.39 3.58 20.08
N GLY A 57 -2.39 2.28 20.40
CA GLY A 57 -1.73 1.25 19.61
C GLY A 57 -2.29 1.14 18.18
N LEU A 58 -3.62 1.16 18.04
CA LEU A 58 -4.30 1.18 16.74
C LEU A 58 -3.96 2.42 15.91
N ILE A 59 -3.90 3.60 16.54
CA ILE A 59 -3.50 4.83 15.85
C ILE A 59 -2.05 4.72 15.35
N ILE A 60 -1.12 4.24 16.18
CA ILE A 60 0.28 4.05 15.77
C ILE A 60 0.36 3.06 14.60
N LEU A 61 -0.35 1.93 14.71
CA LEU A 61 -0.40 0.90 13.68
C LEU A 61 -1.00 1.41 12.37
N TRP A 62 -1.91 2.39 12.41
CA TRP A 62 -2.49 3.05 11.25
C TRP A 62 -1.58 4.13 10.64
N VAL A 63 -0.88 4.91 11.47
CA VAL A 63 0.01 5.99 11.01
C VAL A 63 1.23 5.42 10.26
N LEU A 64 1.73 4.25 10.68
CA LEU A 64 2.91 3.63 10.11
C LEU A 64 2.79 3.32 8.59
N PRO A 65 1.76 2.60 8.10
CA PRO A 65 1.55 2.39 6.68
C PRO A 65 1.22 3.68 5.92
N LEU A 66 0.57 4.65 6.58
CA LEU A 66 0.32 5.99 6.04
C LEU A 66 1.62 6.72 5.66
N ILE A 67 2.64 6.64 6.54
CA ILE A 67 3.97 7.20 6.31
C ILE A 67 4.68 6.46 5.18
N VAL A 68 4.65 5.13 5.19
CA VAL A 68 5.30 4.30 4.16
C VAL A 68 4.71 4.57 2.78
N LEU A 69 3.39 4.55 2.64
CA LEU A 69 2.70 4.85 1.39
C LEU A 69 2.94 6.30 0.96
N GLY A 70 2.93 7.26 1.89
CA GLY A 70 3.26 8.65 1.60
C GLY A 70 4.70 8.83 1.09
N ALA A 71 5.66 8.10 1.66
CA ALA A 71 7.04 8.10 1.19
C ALA A 71 7.17 7.48 -0.21
N MET A 72 6.46 6.39 -0.50
CA MET A 72 6.43 5.79 -1.83
C MET A 72 5.81 6.73 -2.87
N LEU A 73 4.68 7.36 -2.54
CA LEU A 73 4.02 8.36 -3.39
C LEU A 73 4.94 9.53 -3.68
N MET A 74 5.62 10.07 -2.65
CA MET A 74 6.61 11.14 -2.83
C MET A 74 7.79 10.71 -3.70
N ALA A 75 8.30 9.49 -3.51
CA ALA A 75 9.38 8.96 -4.33
C ALA A 75 8.96 8.77 -5.80
N SER A 76 7.75 8.29 -6.03
CA SER A 76 7.14 8.14 -7.36
C SER A 76 6.98 9.50 -8.05
N TRP A 77 6.41 10.47 -7.33
CA TRP A 77 6.24 11.85 -7.78
C TRP A 77 7.57 12.53 -8.12
N ARG A 78 8.59 12.38 -7.28
CA ARG A 78 9.93 12.93 -7.52
C ARG A 78 10.59 12.32 -8.75
N ARG A 79 10.44 11.01 -8.98
CA ARG A 79 10.94 10.34 -10.19
C ARG A 79 10.24 10.89 -11.43
N MET A 80 8.91 10.98 -11.39
CA MET A 80 8.11 11.49 -12.50
C MET A 80 8.47 12.95 -12.87
N ARG A 81 8.70 13.82 -11.88
CA ARG A 81 9.16 15.19 -12.14
C ARG A 81 10.57 15.28 -12.74
N ARG A 82 11.46 14.34 -12.41
CA ARG A 82 12.85 14.30 -12.91
C ARG A 82 12.94 13.71 -14.31
N THR A 83 12.02 12.86 -14.71
CA THR A 83 11.93 12.29 -16.06
C THR A 83 11.24 13.23 -17.05
N ARG A 84 11.58 14.52 -17.09
CA ARG A 84 11.26 15.35 -18.26
C ARG A 84 12.10 14.80 -19.41
N PRO A 85 11.50 14.22 -20.46
CA PRO A 85 12.28 13.72 -21.59
C PRO A 85 13.00 14.92 -22.23
N PRO A 86 14.28 14.79 -22.60
CA PRO A 86 14.93 15.79 -23.43
C PRO A 86 14.10 15.95 -24.72
N PRO A 87 13.86 17.18 -25.20
CA PRO A 87 13.09 17.38 -26.42
C PRO A 87 13.84 16.75 -27.59
N GLY A 88 13.29 15.66 -28.16
CA GLY A 88 13.83 15.03 -29.38
C GLY A 88 14.03 13.51 -29.34
N THR A 89 13.98 12.85 -28.18
CA THR A 89 14.08 11.38 -28.11
C THR A 89 12.68 10.77 -28.10
N GLY A 90 12.28 10.17 -29.22
CA GLY A 90 11.02 9.43 -29.39
C GLY A 90 10.95 8.12 -28.60
N GLU A 91 11.37 8.12 -27.34
CA GLU A 91 11.16 7.01 -26.42
C GLU A 91 9.68 6.93 -26.00
N PRO A 92 9.16 5.70 -25.80
CA PRO A 92 7.74 5.42 -25.96
C PRO A 92 6.89 5.95 -24.80
N SER A 93 5.74 6.50 -25.17
CA SER A 93 4.66 7.02 -24.31
C SER A 93 4.19 6.05 -23.20
N THR A 94 4.47 4.75 -23.35
CA THR A 94 4.16 3.69 -22.38
C THR A 94 4.84 3.88 -21.02
N SER A 95 6.02 4.52 -20.96
CA SER A 95 6.71 4.77 -19.68
C SER A 95 5.98 5.80 -18.81
N VAL A 96 5.44 6.85 -19.45
CA VAL A 96 4.68 7.92 -18.77
C VAL A 96 3.34 7.38 -18.29
N PHE A 97 2.64 6.59 -19.12
CA PHE A 97 1.38 5.96 -18.72
C PHE A 97 1.55 5.06 -17.48
N MET A 98 2.57 4.20 -17.45
CA MET A 98 2.86 3.36 -16.29
C MET A 98 3.22 4.16 -15.04
N ALA A 99 3.95 5.28 -15.19
CA ALA A 99 4.26 6.17 -14.08
C ALA A 99 3.01 6.86 -13.52
N VAL A 100 2.12 7.36 -14.37
CA VAL A 100 0.82 7.95 -13.98
C VAL A 100 -0.05 6.91 -13.29
N LEU A 101 -0.16 5.71 -13.87
CA LEU A 101 -0.95 4.61 -13.31
C LEU A 101 -0.45 4.23 -11.92
N THR A 102 0.86 4.10 -11.74
CA THR A 102 1.46 3.81 -10.43
C THR A 102 1.17 4.93 -9.44
N LEU A 103 1.26 6.19 -9.85
CA LEU A 103 0.98 7.34 -8.99
C LEU A 103 -0.50 7.40 -8.57
N LEU A 104 -1.42 7.13 -9.50
CA LEU A 104 -2.85 7.05 -9.19
C LEU A 104 -3.17 5.88 -8.27
N LEU A 105 -2.53 4.72 -8.47
CA LEU A 105 -2.67 3.57 -7.59
C LEU A 105 -2.13 3.88 -6.19
N ASP A 106 -0.92 4.43 -6.07
CA ASP A 106 -0.34 4.85 -4.80
C ASP A 106 -1.24 5.89 -4.09
N LEU A 107 -1.78 6.86 -4.84
CA LEU A 107 -2.69 7.88 -4.33
C LEU A 107 -4.01 7.25 -3.84
N SER A 108 -4.56 6.31 -4.61
CA SER A 108 -5.80 5.60 -4.26
C SER A 108 -5.60 4.74 -3.01
N SER A 109 -4.48 4.04 -2.89
CA SER A 109 -4.13 3.25 -1.71
C SER A 109 -3.93 4.14 -0.49
N TRP A 110 -3.27 5.29 -0.65
CA TRP A 110 -3.09 6.26 0.44
C TRP A 110 -4.42 6.82 0.93
N PHE A 111 -5.30 7.20 -0.01
CA PHE A 111 -6.65 7.69 0.31
C PHE A 111 -7.52 6.59 0.95
N ALA A 112 -7.39 5.35 0.49
CA ALA A 112 -8.10 4.21 1.08
C ALA A 112 -7.63 3.95 2.52
N VAL A 113 -6.31 3.98 2.81
CA VAL A 113 -5.82 3.87 4.20
C VAL A 113 -6.38 4.99 5.07
N LEU A 114 -6.39 6.23 4.57
CA LEU A 114 -6.99 7.36 5.29
C LEU A 114 -8.46 7.11 5.60
N ALA A 115 -9.25 6.80 4.58
CA ALA A 115 -10.68 6.57 4.72
C ALA A 115 -10.99 5.43 5.69
N THR A 116 -10.20 4.35 5.67
CA THR A 116 -10.39 3.21 6.60
C THR A 116 -9.98 3.53 8.04
N GLY A 117 -9.04 4.44 8.27
CA GLY A 117 -8.59 4.79 9.62
C GLY A 117 -9.37 5.93 10.27
N VAL A 118 -10.03 6.78 9.49
CA VAL A 118 -10.90 7.86 10.00
C VAL A 118 -11.92 7.32 11.02
N PRO A 119 -12.65 6.21 10.77
CA PRO A 119 -13.56 5.62 11.75
C PRO A 119 -12.90 5.28 13.10
N ILE A 120 -11.63 4.89 13.13
CA ILE A 120 -10.90 4.54 14.38
C ILE A 120 -10.82 5.75 15.33
N LEU A 121 -10.84 6.96 14.80
CA LEU A 121 -10.79 8.18 15.60
C LEU A 121 -12.12 8.48 16.30
N PHE A 122 -13.24 8.22 15.61
CA PHE A 122 -14.60 8.59 16.03
C PHE A 122 -15.37 7.48 16.73
N VAL A 123 -15.12 6.21 16.38
CA VAL A 123 -15.87 5.08 16.91
C VAL A 123 -15.22 4.59 18.23
N PRO A 124 -16.01 4.34 19.29
CA PRO A 124 -15.49 3.71 20.50
C PRO A 124 -14.91 2.33 20.16
N VAL A 125 -13.69 2.06 20.64
CA VAL A 125 -12.88 0.90 20.22
C VAL A 125 -13.62 -0.42 20.47
N CYS A 126 -14.38 -0.51 21.57
CA CYS A 126 -15.18 -1.68 21.87
C CYS A 126 -16.56 -1.21 22.32
N ALA A 127 -17.61 -1.67 21.63
CA ALA A 127 -18.96 -1.64 22.15
C ALA A 127 -19.06 -2.80 23.15
N GLY A 128 -18.83 -2.53 24.44
CA GLY A 128 -19.08 -3.53 25.47
C GLY A 128 -20.56 -3.94 25.46
N PRO A 129 -20.90 -5.20 25.82
CA PRO A 129 -22.29 -5.58 26.01
C PRO A 129 -22.88 -4.65 27.08
N ALA A 130 -23.97 -3.96 26.73
CA ALA A 130 -24.82 -3.28 27.69
C ALA A 130 -25.41 -4.29 28.69
#